data_AF-A0A6A0H227-F1
#
_entry.id   AF-A0A6A0H227-F1
#
_cell.length_a   1.000
_cell.length_b   1.000
_cell.length_c   1.000
_cell.angle_alpha   90.00
_cell.angle_beta   90.00
_cell.angle_gamma   90.00
#
_symmetry.space_group_name_H-M   'P 1'
#
loop_
_entity.id
_entity.type
_entity.pdbx_description
1 polymer ?
#
loop_
_entity_poly.entity_id
_entity_poly.type
_entity_poly.pdbx_seq_one_letter_code
_entity_poly.pdbx_strand_id
1 'polypeptide(L)'
;MSPLLSRPKSVGTVTLMSKNPFDPPVLDHNSLSHPDDVELMVKALRSLAAKVSRRLGNAKIFRQALGAEPITKPIPDCAHFAFESDDYWRCFVRGWSRIGMHMCGTCKMAPDSDPMGVVTPRLKLV
;
A
#
# COMPACT_ATOMS: atom_id res chain seq x y z
N MET A 1 -1.47 5.93 -12.67
CA MET A 1 -0.65 6.33 -11.49
C MET A 1 -1.22 5.59 -10.28
N SER A 2 -0.39 4.97 -9.44
CA SER A 2 -0.85 4.30 -8.21
C SER A 2 -0.30 5.05 -7.00
N PRO A 3 -1.13 5.44 -6.02
CA PRO A 3 -0.63 6.03 -4.79
C PRO A 3 0.11 5.00 -3.94
N LEU A 4 0.97 5.47 -3.04
CA LEU A 4 1.67 4.68 -2.03
C LEU A 4 1.54 5.36 -0.66
N LEU A 5 1.46 4.57 0.40
CA LEU A 5 1.52 5.08 1.78
C LEU A 5 2.97 5.24 2.20
N SER A 6 3.42 6.47 2.45
CA SER A 6 4.81 6.74 2.85
C SER A 6 5.12 6.35 4.29
N ARG A 7 4.12 6.35 5.17
CA ARG A 7 4.23 6.02 6.59
C ARG A 7 3.00 5.22 7.04
N PRO A 8 2.85 3.97 6.60
CA PRO A 8 1.73 3.13 7.00
C PRO A 8 1.74 2.93 8.52
N LYS A 9 0.55 2.82 9.11
CA LYS A 9 0.39 2.45 10.52
C LYS A 9 0.40 0.94 10.73
N SER A 10 0.05 0.18 9.70
CA SER A 10 0.14 -1.28 9.68
C SER A 10 1.61 -1.71 9.80
N VAL A 11 1.88 -2.67 10.68
CA VAL A 11 3.22 -3.21 10.93
C VAL A 11 3.18 -4.72 10.75
N GLY A 12 4.11 -5.25 9.94
CA GLY A 12 4.29 -6.67 9.70
C GLY A 12 5.43 -7.29 10.49
N THR A 13 5.67 -8.57 10.27
CA THR A 13 6.71 -9.36 10.92
C THR A 13 7.41 -10.29 9.93
N VAL A 14 8.65 -10.67 10.26
CA VAL A 14 9.39 -11.75 9.61
C VAL A 14 9.99 -12.63 10.69
N THR A 15 9.75 -13.93 10.62
CA THR A 15 10.28 -14.91 11.58
C THR A 15 10.85 -16.12 10.88
N LEU A 16 11.76 -16.81 11.56
CA LEU A 16 12.29 -18.08 11.06
C LEU A 16 11.21 -19.16 11.17
N MET A 17 11.05 -19.94 10.10
CA MET A 17 10.16 -21.10 10.12
C MET A 17 10.76 -22.27 10.92
N SER A 18 12.09 -22.43 10.84
CA SER A 18 12.81 -23.51 11.50
C SER A 18 14.28 -23.11 11.77
N LYS A 19 15.08 -24.05 12.28
CA LYS A 19 16.53 -23.90 12.43
C LYS A 19 17.31 -24.13 11.13
N ASN A 20 16.68 -24.69 10.09
CA ASN A 20 17.31 -24.94 8.80
C ASN A 20 17.38 -23.63 8.00
N PRO A 21 18.57 -23.12 7.62
CA PRO A 21 18.69 -21.85 6.89
C PRO A 21 18.15 -21.91 5.45
N PHE A 22 17.87 -23.11 4.91
CA PHE A 22 17.28 -23.27 3.59
C PHE A 22 15.75 -23.24 3.58
N ASP A 23 15.12 -23.30 4.77
CA ASP A 23 13.67 -23.17 4.86
C ASP A 23 13.28 -21.69 4.67
N PRO A 24 12.21 -21.40 3.92
CA PRO A 24 11.77 -20.03 3.72
C PRO A 24 11.32 -19.40 5.05
N PRO A 25 11.58 -18.10 5.27
CA PRO A 25 11.05 -17.43 6.44
C PRO A 25 9.53 -17.30 6.35
N VAL A 26 8.89 -17.14 7.51
CA VAL A 26 7.49 -16.73 7.59
C VAL A 26 7.43 -15.22 7.44
N LEU A 27 6.75 -14.75 6.40
CA LEU A 27 6.58 -13.33 6.09
C LEU A 27 5.12 -12.94 6.23
N ASP A 28 4.82 -12.09 7.20
CA ASP A 28 3.50 -11.48 7.33
C ASP A 28 3.64 -9.96 7.22
N HIS A 29 3.18 -9.41 6.10
CA HIS A 29 3.23 -7.96 5.89
C HIS A 29 2.18 -7.22 6.72
N ASN A 30 1.15 -7.94 7.19
CA ASN A 30 0.02 -7.41 7.93
C ASN A 30 -0.55 -6.12 7.32
N SER A 31 -0.54 -6.05 5.98
CA SER A 31 -0.81 -4.82 5.23
C SER A 31 -2.29 -4.47 5.28
N LEU A 32 -2.57 -3.17 5.40
CA LEU A 32 -3.93 -2.63 5.53
C LEU A 32 -4.68 -3.12 6.78
N SER A 33 -3.97 -3.62 7.80
CA SER A 33 -4.54 -4.04 9.07
C SER A 33 -5.03 -2.86 9.90
N HIS A 34 -4.35 -1.71 9.80
CA HIS A 34 -4.81 -0.48 10.42
C HIS A 34 -5.84 0.22 9.52
N PRO A 35 -7.05 0.56 10.01
CA PRO A 35 -8.11 1.15 9.19
C PRO A 35 -7.70 2.47 8.51
N ASP A 36 -6.92 3.32 9.20
CA ASP A 36 -6.40 4.57 8.62
C ASP A 36 -5.61 4.38 7.32
N ASP A 37 -4.90 3.27 7.16
CA ASP A 37 -4.14 2.99 5.93
C ASP A 37 -5.10 2.79 4.76
N VAL A 38 -6.22 2.10 4.99
CA VAL A 38 -7.28 1.91 3.99
C VAL A 38 -7.92 3.25 3.64
N GLU A 39 -8.35 4.02 4.65
CA GLU A 39 -9.05 5.28 4.43
C GLU A 39 -8.17 6.35 3.76
N LEU A 40 -6.87 6.39 4.10
CA LEU A 40 -5.92 7.29 3.46
C LEU A 40 -5.70 6.91 1.99
N MET A 41 -5.61 5.61 1.67
CA MET A 41 -5.53 5.13 0.29
C MET A 41 -6.80 5.45 -0.51
N VAL A 42 -8.00 5.28 0.08
CA VAL A 42 -9.28 5.66 -0.55
C VAL A 42 -9.29 7.15 -0.88
N LYS A 43 -8.91 8.01 0.07
CA LYS A 43 -8.82 9.47 -0.13
C LYS A 43 -7.83 9.83 -1.25
N ALA A 44 -6.69 9.16 -1.31
CA ALA A 44 -5.68 9.35 -2.34
C ALA A 44 -6.19 8.94 -3.73
N LEU A 45 -6.82 7.76 -3.85
CA LEU A 45 -7.39 7.26 -5.10
C LEU A 45 -8.51 8.16 -5.61
N ARG A 46 -9.43 8.61 -4.74
CA ARG A 46 -10.48 9.57 -5.10
C ARG A 46 -9.89 10.86 -5.64
N SER A 47 -8.87 11.40 -4.96
CA SER A 47 -8.21 12.63 -5.39
C SER A 47 -7.51 12.46 -6.74
N LEU A 48 -6.85 11.33 -6.95
CA LEU A 48 -6.16 11.01 -8.19
C LEU A 48 -7.14 10.82 -9.36
N ALA A 49 -8.18 10.00 -9.17
CA ALA A 49 -9.23 9.77 -10.15
C ALA A 49 -9.92 11.10 -10.53
N ALA A 50 -10.34 11.89 -9.53
CA ALA A 50 -11.10 13.10 -9.73
C ALA A 50 -10.28 14.26 -10.33
N LYS A 51 -9.05 14.47 -9.88
CA LYS A 51 -8.30 15.70 -10.18
C LYS A 51 -7.22 15.51 -11.24
N VAL A 52 -6.60 14.32 -11.29
CA VAL A 52 -5.42 14.06 -12.12
C VAL A 52 -5.79 13.24 -13.34
N SER A 53 -6.35 12.05 -13.14
CA SER A 53 -6.66 11.12 -14.24
C SER A 53 -7.65 11.69 -15.23
N ARG A 54 -8.76 12.30 -14.76
CA ARG A 54 -9.75 12.93 -15.65
C ARG A 54 -9.19 14.15 -16.38
N ARG A 55 -8.41 15.00 -15.71
CA ARG A 55 -7.83 16.20 -16.32
C ARG A 55 -6.77 15.87 -17.37
N LEU A 56 -5.84 14.97 -17.04
CA LEU A 56 -4.78 14.55 -17.96
C LEU A 56 -5.32 13.68 -19.08
N GLY A 57 -6.19 12.70 -18.77
CA GLY A 57 -6.81 11.83 -19.77
C GLY A 57 -7.67 12.58 -20.78
N ASN A 58 -8.25 13.73 -20.40
CA ASN A 58 -9.00 14.59 -21.32
C ASN A 58 -8.12 15.61 -22.07
N ALA A 59 -6.83 15.71 -21.77
CA ALA A 59 -5.95 16.61 -22.51
C ALA A 59 -5.79 16.12 -23.95
N LYS A 60 -5.70 17.07 -24.88
CA LYS A 60 -5.69 16.83 -26.33
C LYS A 60 -4.65 15.79 -26.74
N ILE A 61 -3.45 15.83 -26.15
CA ILE A 61 -2.38 14.87 -26.43
C ILE A 61 -2.77 13.43 -26.09
N PHE A 62 -3.42 13.19 -24.95
CA PHE A 62 -3.82 11.85 -24.53
C PHE A 62 -5.04 11.35 -25.32
N ARG A 63 -6.01 12.21 -25.62
CA ARG A 63 -7.18 11.84 -26.42
C ARG A 63 -6.83 11.56 -27.88
N GLN A 64 -6.09 12.46 -28.53
CA GLN A 64 -5.91 12.41 -29.99
C GLN A 64 -4.69 11.58 -30.40
N ALA A 65 -3.57 11.66 -29.67
CA ALA A 65 -2.37 10.93 -30.06
C ALA A 65 -2.35 9.48 -29.56
N LEU A 66 -3.04 9.20 -28.43
CA LEU A 66 -3.02 7.88 -27.79
C LEU A 66 -4.40 7.19 -27.77
N GLY A 67 -5.47 7.86 -28.21
CA GLY A 67 -6.82 7.28 -28.17
C GLY A 67 -7.31 6.95 -26.76
N ALA A 68 -6.81 7.67 -25.74
CA ALA A 68 -7.12 7.34 -24.35
C ALA A 68 -8.60 7.62 -24.04
N GLU A 69 -9.26 6.65 -23.40
CA GLU A 69 -10.64 6.78 -22.91
C GLU A 69 -10.70 6.60 -21.38
N PRO A 70 -11.66 7.25 -20.69
CA PRO A 70 -11.86 7.03 -19.27
C PRO A 70 -12.27 5.58 -19.00
N ILE A 71 -11.75 5.03 -17.90
CA ILE A 71 -12.20 3.73 -17.41
C ILE A 71 -13.61 3.92 -16.85
N THR A 72 -14.59 3.27 -17.47
CA THR A 72 -16.00 3.30 -17.05
C THR A 72 -16.49 1.96 -16.51
N LYS A 73 -15.69 0.91 -16.67
CA LYS A 73 -16.04 -0.44 -16.21
C LYS A 73 -15.54 -0.64 -14.78
N PRO A 74 -16.41 -1.01 -13.83
CA PRO A 74 -15.99 -1.38 -12.49
C PRO A 74 -15.12 -2.64 -12.52
N ILE A 75 -14.25 -2.78 -11.51
CA ILE A 75 -13.57 -4.05 -11.27
C ILE A 75 -14.62 -5.12 -10.91
N PRO A 76 -14.59 -6.31 -11.54
CA PRO A 76 -15.58 -7.36 -11.31
C PRO A 76 -15.82 -7.68 -9.83
N ASP A 77 -14.75 -7.87 -9.06
CA ASP A 77 -14.83 -8.22 -7.63
C ASP A 77 -15.47 -7.13 -6.76
N CYS A 78 -15.52 -5.89 -7.24
CA CYS A 78 -16.10 -4.74 -6.53
C CYS A 78 -17.35 -4.19 -7.22
N ALA A 79 -17.86 -4.83 -8.27
CA ALA A 79 -18.96 -4.34 -9.10
C ALA A 79 -20.32 -4.33 -8.39
N HIS A 80 -20.42 -4.99 -7.23
CA HIS A 80 -21.60 -4.96 -6.37
C HIS A 80 -21.73 -3.64 -5.57
N PHE A 81 -20.68 -2.82 -5.53
CA PHE A 81 -20.75 -1.45 -5.01
C PHE A 81 -21.00 -0.45 -6.14
N ALA A 82 -21.64 0.68 -5.81
CA ALA A 82 -21.79 1.78 -6.76
C ALA A 82 -20.41 2.24 -7.25
N PHE A 83 -20.23 2.36 -8.57
CA PHE A 83 -18.94 2.70 -9.17
C PHE A 83 -18.41 4.04 -8.64
N GLU A 84 -17.11 4.09 -8.32
CA GLU A 84 -16.41 5.22 -7.68
C GLU A 84 -16.94 5.66 -6.30
N SER A 85 -17.85 4.90 -5.66
CA SER A 85 -18.23 5.13 -4.25
C SER A 85 -17.09 4.81 -3.28
N ASP A 86 -17.21 5.25 -2.03
CA ASP A 86 -16.21 4.93 -1.00
C ASP A 86 -16.10 3.43 -0.75
N ASP A 87 -17.21 2.69 -0.78
CA ASP A 87 -17.20 1.24 -0.58
C ASP A 87 -16.58 0.50 -1.78
N TYR A 88 -16.81 0.99 -2.99
CA TYR A 88 -16.10 0.53 -4.17
C TYR A 88 -14.59 0.73 -4.02
N TRP A 89 -14.14 1.91 -3.57
CA TRP A 89 -12.72 2.18 -3.37
C TRP A 89 -12.11 1.39 -2.22
N ARG A 90 -12.84 1.14 -1.13
CA ARG A 90 -12.38 0.26 -0.04
C ARG A 90 -12.19 -1.17 -0.53
N CYS A 91 -13.14 -1.70 -1.32
CA CYS A 91 -13.01 -3.00 -1.96
C CYS A 91 -11.78 -3.04 -2.89
N PHE A 92 -11.64 -2.02 -3.74
CA PHE A 92 -10.48 -1.87 -4.63
C PHE A 92 -9.16 -1.89 -3.85
N VAL A 93 -9.04 -1.09 -2.79
CA VAL A 93 -7.82 -0.99 -1.98
C VAL A 93 -7.46 -2.35 -1.37
N ARG A 94 -8.44 -3.11 -0.86
CA ARG A 94 -8.17 -4.42 -0.26
C ARG A 94 -7.80 -5.49 -1.30
N GLY A 95 -8.46 -5.50 -2.45
CA GLY A 95 -8.22 -6.51 -3.49
C GLY A 95 -7.00 -6.25 -4.36
N TRP A 96 -6.60 -4.98 -4.52
CA TRP A 96 -5.63 -4.57 -5.54
C TRP A 96 -4.38 -3.86 -5.00
N SER A 97 -4.29 -3.58 -3.70
CA SER A 97 -3.04 -3.06 -3.12
C SER A 97 -1.92 -4.07 -3.23
N ARG A 98 -0.70 -3.56 -3.42
CA ARG A 98 0.54 -4.35 -3.43
C ARG A 98 1.55 -3.72 -2.48
N ILE A 99 2.46 -4.55 -2.00
CA ILE A 99 3.58 -4.12 -1.18
C ILE A 99 4.54 -3.30 -2.03
N GLY A 100 4.88 -2.10 -1.56
CA GLY A 100 6.00 -1.33 -2.11
C GLY A 100 7.31 -1.94 -1.63
N MET A 101 8.30 -2.10 -2.51
CA MET A 101 9.61 -2.71 -2.21
C MET A 101 10.53 -1.79 -1.36
N HIS A 102 10.01 -1.27 -0.25
CA HIS A 102 10.68 -0.39 0.71
C HIS A 102 10.56 -0.95 2.14
N MET A 103 10.75 -2.26 2.32
CA MET A 103 10.65 -2.92 3.62
C MET A 103 11.81 -2.48 4.52
N CYS A 104 11.50 -2.07 5.75
CA CYS A 104 12.48 -1.65 6.74
C CYS A 104 11.96 -1.88 8.16
N GLY A 105 12.85 -1.73 9.16
CA GLY A 105 12.45 -1.70 10.58
C GLY A 105 12.43 -3.04 11.32
N THR A 106 12.83 -4.15 10.68
CA THR A 106 12.90 -5.48 11.32
C THR A 106 13.94 -5.55 12.45
N CYS A 107 15.04 -4.81 12.32
CA CYS A 107 16.04 -4.61 13.38
C CYS A 107 16.03 -3.13 13.79
N LYS A 108 15.08 -2.74 14.64
CA LYS A 108 14.86 -1.34 15.04
C LYS A 108 16.09 -0.77 15.77
N MET A 109 16.56 0.39 15.31
CA MET A 109 17.51 1.20 16.06
C MET A 109 16.75 2.02 17.10
N ALA A 110 17.01 1.80 18.39
CA ALA A 110 16.23 2.39 19.48
C ALA A 110 17.10 2.63 20.73
N PRO A 111 16.67 3.52 21.67
CA PRO A 111 17.31 3.64 22.98
C PRO A 111 17.08 2.39 23.84
N ASP A 112 17.91 2.19 24.85
CA ASP A 112 17.87 1.03 25.76
C ASP A 112 16.54 0.90 26.53
N SER A 113 15.75 1.98 26.61
CA SER A 113 14.43 1.99 27.23
C SER A 113 13.30 1.48 26.34
N ASP A 114 13.56 1.27 25.03
CA ASP A 114 12.57 0.78 24.07
C ASP A 114 12.66 -0.75 23.96
N PRO A 115 11.66 -1.51 24.43
CA PRO A 115 11.70 -2.97 24.45
C PRO A 115 11.70 -3.60 23.04
N MET A 116 11.43 -2.82 21.99
CA MET A 116 11.50 -3.27 20.60
C MET A 116 12.85 -2.98 19.94
N GLY A 117 13.82 -2.43 20.68
CA GLY A 117 15.17 -2.17 20.19
C GLY A 117 15.92 -3.45 19.82
N VAL A 118 16.62 -3.44 18.69
CA VAL A 118 17.49 -4.53 18.24
C VAL A 118 18.93 -4.05 18.09
N VAL A 119 19.12 -2.77 17.70
CA VAL A 119 20.44 -2.16 17.59
C VAL A 119 20.53 -0.80 18.26
N THR A 120 21.70 -0.50 18.81
CA THR A 120 22.08 0.81 19.34
C THR A 120 22.25 1.85 18.22
N PRO A 121 22.38 3.15 18.52
CA PRO A 121 22.70 4.20 17.54
C PRO A 121 24.02 4.00 16.77
N ARG A 122 24.87 3.06 17.20
CA ARG A 122 26.11 2.67 16.50
C ARG A 122 26.00 1.30 15.83
N LEU A 123 24.77 0.81 15.61
CA LEU A 123 24.45 -0.44 14.93
C LEU A 123 25.00 -1.71 15.60
N LYS A 124 25.36 -1.62 16.89
CA LYS A 124 25.65 -2.80 17.71
C LYS A 124 24.35 -3.40 18.22
N LEU A 125 24.26 -4.71 18.32
CA LEU A 125 23.14 -5.37 18.99
C LEU A 125 22.98 -4.82 20.42
N VAL A 126 21.73 -4.58 20.83
CA VAL A 126 21.38 -4.25 22.22
C VAL A 126 21.49 -5.47 23.12
#